data_AF-A0A937W3N5-F1
#
_entry.id   AF-A0A937W3N5-F1
#
_cell.length_a   1.000
_cell.length_b   1.000
_cell.length_c   1.000
_cell.angle_alpha   90.00
_cell.angle_beta   90.00
_cell.angle_gamma   90.00
#
_symmetry.space_group_name_H-M   'P 1'
#
loop_
_entity.id
_entity.type
_entity.pdbx_description
1 polymer ?
#
loop_
_entity_poly.entity_id
_entity_poly.type
_entity_poly.pdbx_seq_one_letter_code
_entity_poly.pdbx_strand_id
1 'polypeptide(L)'
;MPCCCWHSKGEYHDRHAGGGAPVNPAPRIALIAVTQIGVERARQLRQRLNAGDLYRPARYGAAVVAWEHPYEAALSAHVAPLFAQYDQLVFFLATGAVTRLIAPCLDTKT
;
A
#
# COMPACT_ATOMS: atom_id res chain seq x y z
N MET A 1 12.30 -33.81 9.12
CA MET A 1 12.07 -32.51 8.48
C MET A 1 10.67 -32.53 7.88
N PRO A 2 9.63 -31.97 8.54
CA PRO A 2 8.29 -32.03 7.98
C PRO A 2 8.09 -30.93 6.93
N CYS A 3 7.59 -31.38 5.79
CA CYS A 3 7.10 -30.61 4.66
C CYS A 3 5.84 -29.85 5.11
N CYS A 4 5.79 -28.52 4.95
CA CYS A 4 4.57 -27.75 5.16
C CYS A 4 3.66 -27.94 3.94
N CYS A 5 2.86 -29.01 3.95
CA CYS A 5 1.69 -29.15 3.08
C CYS A 5 0.63 -28.14 3.51
N TRP A 6 0.43 -27.08 2.73
CA TRP A 6 -0.72 -26.20 2.88
C TRP A 6 -1.90 -26.82 2.13
N HIS A 7 -2.87 -27.36 2.88
CA HIS A 7 -4.17 -27.78 2.38
C HIS A 7 -5.23 -27.02 3.18
N SER A 8 -5.97 -26.14 2.52
CA SER A 8 -7.20 -25.59 3.09
C SER A 8 -8.25 -25.53 1.98
N LYS A 9 -9.12 -26.55 1.97
CA LYS A 9 -10.46 -26.45 1.40
C LYS A 9 -11.25 -25.52 2.31
N GLY A 10 -11.62 -24.36 1.80
CA GLY A 10 -12.66 -23.52 2.37
C GLY A 10 -13.78 -23.41 1.35
N GLU A 11 -14.83 -24.21 1.55
CA GLU A 11 -16.14 -24.00 0.94
C GLU A 11 -16.59 -22.57 1.22
N TYR A 12 -16.77 -21.76 0.17
CA TYR A 12 -17.50 -20.51 0.26
C TYR A 12 -18.91 -20.76 -0.27
N HIS A 13 -19.86 -20.82 0.64
CA HIS A 13 -21.28 -20.93 0.32
C HIS A 13 -21.73 -19.69 -0.44
N ASP A 14 -22.24 -19.92 -1.64
CA ASP A 14 -23.05 -18.98 -2.41
C ASP A 14 -24.31 -18.59 -1.62
N ARG A 15 -24.54 -17.29 -1.49
CA ARG A 15 -25.86 -16.60 -1.49
C ARG A 15 -25.67 -15.15 -1.04
N HIS A 16 -25.74 -14.20 -1.96
CA HIS A 16 -26.58 -13.01 -1.81
C HIS A 16 -26.91 -12.41 -3.18
N ALA A 17 -28.21 -12.24 -3.40
CA ALA A 17 -28.82 -11.76 -4.61
C ALA A 17 -28.60 -10.26 -4.85
N GLY A 18 -28.56 -9.89 -6.13
CA GLY A 18 -29.14 -8.67 -6.71
C GLY A 18 -29.04 -7.36 -5.91
N GLY A 19 -27.97 -6.60 -6.14
CA GLY A 19 -27.91 -5.17 -5.91
C GLY A 19 -26.79 -4.61 -6.76
N GLY A 20 -27.09 -3.72 -7.71
CA GLY A 20 -26.07 -3.08 -8.53
C GLY A 20 -25.05 -2.40 -7.62
N ALA A 21 -23.84 -2.96 -7.54
CA ALA A 21 -22.77 -2.34 -6.77
C ALA A 21 -22.56 -0.93 -7.34
N PRO A 22 -22.42 0.11 -6.49
CA PRO A 22 -21.96 1.39 -7.00
C PRO A 22 -20.66 1.13 -7.77
N VAL A 23 -20.52 1.72 -8.96
CA VAL A 23 -19.23 1.83 -9.62
C VAL A 23 -18.33 2.55 -8.62
N ASN A 24 -17.55 1.78 -7.87
CA ASN A 24 -16.56 2.35 -6.98
C ASN A 24 -15.48 2.87 -7.93
N PRO A 25 -15.11 4.16 -7.90
CA PRO A 25 -13.98 4.63 -8.67
C PRO A 25 -12.76 3.74 -8.38
N ALA A 26 -11.90 3.56 -9.39
CA ALA A 26 -10.69 2.77 -9.22
C ALA A 26 -9.94 3.25 -7.97
N PRO A 27 -9.56 2.34 -7.05
CA PRO A 27 -8.98 2.74 -5.77
C PRO A 27 -7.67 3.50 -5.98
N ARG A 28 -7.47 4.58 -5.24
CA ARG A 28 -6.20 5.33 -5.22
C ARG A 28 -5.22 4.57 -4.33
N ILE A 29 -4.06 4.21 -4.90
CA ILE A 29 -3.07 3.38 -4.22
C ILE A 29 -1.80 4.19 -3.98
N ALA A 30 -1.36 4.30 -2.72
CA ALA A 30 -0.05 4.84 -2.38
C ALA A 30 0.94 3.69 -2.17
N LEU A 31 2.04 3.69 -2.92
CA LEU A 31 3.17 2.79 -2.76
C LEU A 31 4.29 3.52 -2.04
N ILE A 32 4.65 3.07 -0.85
CA ILE A 32 5.56 3.81 0.05
C ILE A 32 6.81 2.99 0.29
N ALA A 33 7.95 3.50 -0.19
CA ALA A 33 9.24 2.84 -0.03
C ALA A 33 10.22 3.72 0.74
N VAL A 34 11.09 3.11 1.55
CA VAL A 34 12.13 3.82 2.34
C VAL A 34 13.56 3.41 1.98
N THR A 35 13.72 2.25 1.35
CA THR A 35 15.02 1.72 0.88
C THR A 35 15.03 1.65 -0.64
N GLN A 36 16.23 1.65 -1.22
CA GLN A 36 16.40 1.52 -2.67
C GLN A 36 15.79 0.23 -3.23
N ILE A 37 15.97 -0.90 -2.52
CA ILE A 37 15.34 -2.18 -2.90
C ILE A 37 13.82 -2.07 -2.84
N GLY A 38 13.27 -1.41 -1.81
CA GLY A 38 11.84 -1.15 -1.70
C GLY A 38 11.29 -0.32 -2.86
N VAL A 39 12.03 0.71 -3.31
CA VAL A 39 11.66 1.53 -4.48
C VAL A 39 11.55 0.67 -5.72
N GLU A 40 12.51 -0.22 -5.96
CA GLU A 40 12.48 -1.13 -7.10
C GLU A 40 11.28 -2.10 -7.04
N ARG A 41 11.00 -2.68 -5.87
CA ARG A 41 9.83 -3.55 -5.69
C ARG A 41 8.51 -2.80 -5.86
N ALA A 42 8.44 -1.54 -5.43
CA ALA A 42 7.27 -0.71 -5.63
C ALA A 42 7.03 -0.41 -7.10
N ARG A 43 8.08 -0.13 -7.89
CA ARG A 43 7.97 0.05 -9.35
C ARG A 43 7.45 -1.21 -10.03
N GLN A 44 7.98 -2.38 -9.66
CA GLN A 44 7.53 -3.67 -10.18
C GLN A 44 6.05 -3.94 -9.84
N LEU A 45 5.63 -3.61 -8.62
CA LEU A 45 4.23 -3.74 -8.22
C LEU A 45 3.34 -2.79 -9.01
N ARG A 46 3.71 -1.52 -9.13
CA ARG A 46 2.99 -0.51 -9.93
C ARG A 46 2.79 -0.96 -11.37
N GLN A 47 3.81 -1.53 -12.00
CA GLN A 47 3.72 -2.06 -13.37
C GLN A 47 2.67 -3.17 -13.49
N ARG A 48 2.58 -4.06 -12.51
CA ARG A 48 1.60 -5.16 -12.48
C ARG A 48 0.19 -4.69 -12.16
N LEU A 49 0.05 -3.68 -11.30
CA LEU A 49 -1.24 -3.06 -10.96
C LEU A 49 -1.73 -2.09 -12.04
N ASN A 50 -0.82 -1.57 -12.87
CA ASN A 50 -1.07 -0.46 -13.79
C ASN A 50 -1.66 0.80 -13.09
N ALA A 51 -1.38 0.96 -11.80
CA ALA A 51 -1.90 2.03 -10.96
C ALA A 51 -1.02 2.25 -9.73
N GLY A 52 -1.10 3.45 -9.16
CA GLY A 52 -0.51 3.81 -7.86
C GLY A 52 0.61 4.83 -7.94
N ASP A 53 0.65 5.67 -6.91
CA ASP A 53 1.61 6.77 -6.73
C ASP A 53 2.72 6.33 -5.79
N LEU A 54 3.98 6.44 -6.24
CA LEU A 54 5.16 5.97 -5.54
C LEU A 54 5.83 7.08 -4.74
N TYR A 55 5.74 6.99 -3.42
CA TYR A 55 6.45 7.84 -2.47
C TYR A 55 7.78 7.24 -2.08
N ARG A 56 8.87 7.98 -2.29
CA ARG A 56 10.24 7.52 -2.03
C ARG A 56 11.16 8.64 -1.52
N PRO A 57 12.25 8.32 -0.79
CA PRO A 57 13.23 9.32 -0.40
C PRO A 57 13.85 10.01 -1.61
N ALA A 58 13.99 11.33 -1.55
CA ALA A 58 14.58 12.13 -2.62
C ALA A 58 16.08 11.88 -2.84
N ARG A 59 16.79 11.35 -1.83
CA ARG A 59 18.19 10.87 -1.96
C ARG A 59 18.38 9.80 -3.04
N TYR A 60 17.31 9.19 -3.55
CA TYR A 60 17.35 8.23 -4.66
C TYR A 60 17.15 8.88 -6.04
N GLY A 61 17.24 10.21 -6.14
CA GLY A 61 17.21 10.98 -7.38
C GLY A 61 15.89 11.73 -7.61
N ALA A 62 15.85 12.57 -8.65
CA ALA A 62 14.64 13.30 -9.04
C ALA A 62 13.55 12.36 -9.58
N ALA A 63 12.29 12.78 -9.53
CA ALA A 63 11.20 12.08 -10.20
C ALA A 63 11.40 12.12 -11.71
N VAL A 64 11.28 10.97 -12.38
CA VAL A 64 11.37 10.88 -13.85
C VAL A 64 9.99 10.74 -14.49
N VAL A 65 8.99 10.39 -13.68
CA VAL A 65 7.63 10.07 -14.10
C VAL A 65 6.63 10.73 -13.14
N ALA A 66 5.44 11.07 -13.64
CA ALA A 66 4.45 11.85 -12.89
C ALA A 66 3.93 11.17 -11.61
N TRP A 67 3.96 9.84 -11.56
CA TRP A 67 3.52 9.03 -10.42
C TRP A 67 4.64 8.78 -9.39
N GLU A 68 5.83 9.35 -9.56
CA GLU A 68 6.88 9.31 -8.53
C GLU A 68 6.89 10.61 -7.72
N HIS A 69 6.83 10.47 -6.40
CA HIS A 69 6.82 11.56 -5.44
C HIS A 69 8.02 11.42 -4.47
N PRO A 70 9.15 12.07 -4.80
CA PRO A 70 10.27 12.21 -3.88
C PRO A 70 9.87 13.01 -2.64
N TYR A 71 10.21 12.52 -1.45
CA TYR A 71 10.05 13.24 -0.20
C TYR A 71 11.40 13.48 0.49
N GLU A 72 11.52 14.63 1.15
CA GLU A 72 12.70 15.04 1.92
C GLU A 72 12.50 14.88 3.43
N ALA A 73 11.27 15.06 3.91
CA ALA A 73 10.96 14.98 5.33
C ALA A 73 10.93 13.51 5.83
N ALA A 74 10.85 13.35 7.16
CA ALA A 74 10.63 12.04 7.75
C ALA A 74 9.33 11.42 7.24
N LEU A 75 9.32 10.11 6.98
CA LEU A 75 8.15 9.41 6.47
C LEU A 75 6.91 9.64 7.35
N SER A 76 7.07 9.75 8.67
CA SER A 76 5.98 10.04 9.61
C SER A 76 5.19 11.32 9.28
N ALA A 77 5.84 12.34 8.72
CA ALA A 77 5.17 13.58 8.29
C ALA A 77 4.25 13.38 7.08
N HIS A 78 4.49 12.32 6.30
CA HIS A 78 3.71 12.00 5.11
C HIS A 78 2.63 10.94 5.38
N VAL A 79 2.76 10.11 6.42
CA VAL A 79 1.82 9.00 6.65
C VAL A 79 0.40 9.50 6.90
N ALA A 80 0.18 10.49 7.76
CA ALA A 80 -1.15 11.02 8.05
C ALA A 80 -1.89 11.56 6.81
N PRO A 81 -1.30 12.46 5.99
CA PRO A 81 -1.98 12.93 4.77
C PRO A 81 -2.20 11.80 3.76
N LEU A 82 -1.24 10.88 3.59
CA LEU A 82 -1.41 9.72 2.70
C LEU A 82 -2.55 8.81 3.16
N PHE A 83 -2.68 8.60 4.47
CA PHE A 83 -3.72 7.78 5.06
C PHE A 83 -5.12 8.38 4.82
N ALA A 84 -5.25 9.71 4.82
CA ALA A 84 -6.51 10.40 4.54
C ALA A 84 -6.82 10.50 3.03
N GLN A 85 -5.80 10.51 2.17
CA GLN A 85 -5.94 10.78 0.74
C GLN A 85 -6.04 9.52 -0.13
N TYR A 86 -5.58 8.37 0.36
CA TYR A 86 -5.53 7.13 -0.43
C TYR A 86 -6.43 6.06 0.16
N ASP A 87 -7.03 5.27 -0.71
CA ASP A 87 -7.93 4.18 -0.32
C ASP A 87 -7.12 2.94 0.07
N GLN A 88 -5.88 2.83 -0.42
CA GLN A 88 -4.97 1.72 -0.13
C GLN A 88 -3.53 2.21 0.02
N LEU A 89 -2.83 1.70 1.04
CA LEU A 89 -1.43 2.01 1.30
C LEU A 89 -0.62 0.71 1.30
N VAL A 90 0.44 0.65 0.49
CA VAL A 90 1.36 -0.49 0.40
C VAL A 90 2.74 -0.06 0.85
N PHE A 91 3.22 -0.63 1.95
CA PHE A 91 4.48 -0.26 2.56
C PHE A 91 5.60 -1.26 2.24
N PHE A 92 6.71 -0.75 1.70
CA PHE A 92 7.95 -1.48 1.47
C PHE A 92 8.96 -1.14 2.58
N LEU A 93 8.63 -1.55 3.81
CA LEU A 93 9.45 -1.37 5.02
C LEU A 93 9.07 -2.42 6.08
N ALA A 94 9.80 -2.47 7.19
CA ALA A 94 9.57 -3.46 8.24
C ALA A 94 8.20 -3.32 8.91
N THR A 95 7.46 -4.41 9.07
CA THR A 95 6.10 -4.40 9.64
C THR A 95 6.01 -3.69 11.00
N GLY A 96 6.98 -3.90 11.89
CA GLY A 96 6.99 -3.23 13.20
C GLY A 96 7.20 -1.71 13.14
N ALA A 97 7.74 -1.18 12.04
CA ALA A 97 7.85 0.25 11.83
C ALA A 97 6.53 0.82 11.26
N VAL A 98 5.88 0.12 10.32
CA VAL A 98 4.60 0.60 9.77
C VAL A 98 3.52 0.68 10.84
N THR A 99 3.43 -0.31 11.73
CA THR A 99 2.38 -0.34 12.77
C THR A 99 2.46 0.87 13.70
N ARG A 100 3.67 1.30 14.09
CA ARG A 100 3.87 2.51 14.90
C ARG A 100 3.54 3.78 14.14
N LEU A 101 3.82 3.81 12.84
CA LEU A 101 3.53 4.97 11.98
C LEU A 101 2.03 5.15 11.75
N ILE A 102 1.28 4.06 11.56
CA ILE A 102 -0.16 4.13 11.29
C ILE A 102 -1.01 4.24 12.55
N ALA A 103 -0.50 3.79 13.71
CA ALA A 103 -1.29 3.76 14.95
C ALA A 103 -1.98 5.10 15.29
N PRO A 104 -1.36 6.28 15.14
CA PRO A 104 -2.03 7.57 15.38
C PRO A 104 -3.12 7.92 14.36
N CYS A 105 -3.12 7.27 13.19
CA CYS A 105 -4.10 7.49 12.13
C CYS A 105 -5.29 6.52 12.20
N LEU A 106 -5.19 5.47 13.01
CA LEU A 106 -6.29 4.53 13.20
C LEU A 106 -7.26 5.09 14.23
N ASP A 107 -8.47 5.42 13.78
CA ASP A 107 -9.56 5.71 14.71
C ASP A 107 -9.82 4.51 15.61
N THR A 108 -10.21 4.80 16.86
CA THR A 108 -10.69 3.76 17.76
C THR A 108 -11.95 3.16 17.14
N LYS A 109 -11.95 1.84 16.93
CA LYS A 109 -13.15 1.12 16.50
C LYS A 109 -14.19 1.29 17.62
N THR A 110 -15.09 2.25 17.44
CA THR A 110 -16.19 2.55 18.34
C THR A 110 -17.40 1.74 17.91
#